data_AF-G1VGE6-F1
#
_entry.id   AF-G1VGE6-F1
#
_cell.length_a   1.000
_cell.length_b   1.000
_cell.length_c   1.000
_cell.angle_alpha   90.00
_cell.angle_beta   90.00
_cell.angle_gamma   90.00
#
_symmetry.space_group_name_H-M   'P 1'
#
loop_
_entity.id
_entity.type
_entity.pdbx_description
1 polymer ?
#
loop_
_entity_poly.entity_id
_entity_poly.type
_entity_poly.pdbx_seq_one_letter_code
_entity_poly.pdbx_strand_id
1 'polypeptide(L)'
;MRRQVVLFLLLLLLPLASLQAQEVLVCDGVSHFPIRDVLVIADGKNIGLTTWKGLITLPDTFQTASFKKKGYAPEKLLRNEVLRDTVFLYPAEHYLDEVIVTGKQIVDGRELLKRMPKRDILEKKPAHSLLEFDVGLMLDKRYRRDRKHVEKLREVFKKMDGLEDNEDPILKAYRQTQQELKADSIQKKNEEKEPKR
;
A
#
# COMPACT_ATOMS: atom_id res chain seq x y z
N MET A 1 -55.08 13.32 20.70
CA MET A 1 -54.41 14.55 20.23
C MET A 1 -53.03 14.79 20.84
N ARG A 2 -52.86 14.84 22.18
CA ARG A 2 -51.53 15.12 22.80
C ARG A 2 -50.41 14.14 22.40
N ARG A 3 -50.69 12.83 22.32
CA ARG A 3 -49.69 11.81 21.91
C ARG A 3 -49.28 11.93 20.43
N GLN A 4 -50.20 12.29 19.55
CA GLN A 4 -49.93 12.49 18.12
C GLN A 4 -49.12 13.76 17.88
N VAL A 5 -49.37 14.83 18.65
CA VAL A 5 -48.58 16.07 18.59
C VAL A 5 -47.15 15.82 19.08
N VAL A 6 -46.96 15.06 20.17
CA VAL A 6 -45.62 14.71 20.67
C VAL A 6 -44.86 13.84 19.66
N LEU A 7 -45.51 12.86 19.05
CA LEU A 7 -44.93 12.03 17.99
C LEU A 7 -44.52 12.86 16.76
N PHE A 8 -45.36 13.80 16.35
CA PHE A 8 -45.07 14.70 15.23
C PHE A 8 -43.87 15.62 15.54
N LEU A 9 -43.78 16.12 16.78
CA LEU A 9 -42.66 16.94 17.25
C LEU A 9 -41.34 16.16 17.29
N LEU A 10 -41.39 14.88 17.70
CA LEU A 10 -40.24 13.97 17.73
C LEU A 10 -39.80 13.56 16.32
N LEU A 11 -40.74 13.41 15.38
CA LEU A 11 -40.48 13.15 13.97
C LEU A 11 -39.85 14.36 13.25
N LEU A 12 -40.17 15.57 13.69
CA LEU A 12 -39.62 16.83 13.17
C LEU A 12 -38.18 17.10 13.65
N LEU A 13 -37.75 16.46 14.74
CA LEU A 13 -36.39 16.54 15.30
C LEU A 13 -35.40 15.54 14.67
N LEU A 14 -35.89 14.47 14.04
CA LEU A 14 -35.07 13.45 13.36
C LEU A 14 -34.18 13.97 12.21
N PRO A 15 -34.57 14.93 11.34
CA PRO A 15 -33.70 15.44 10.28
C PRO A 15 -32.56 16.34 10.76
N LEU A 16 -32.51 16.73 12.05
CA LEU A 16 -31.35 17.45 12.62
C LEU A 16 -30.20 16.50 13.02
N ALA A 17 -30.42 15.19 13.02
CA ALA A 17 -29.52 14.22 13.64
C ALA A 17 -28.32 13.77 12.77
N SER A 18 -28.09 14.33 11.58
CA SER A 18 -26.94 13.93 10.76
C SER A 18 -26.34 15.07 9.95
N LEU A 19 -25.75 16.05 10.64
CA LEU A 19 -24.50 16.64 10.18
C LEU A 19 -23.39 15.88 10.90
N GLN A 20 -23.09 14.68 10.41
CA GLN A 20 -21.83 14.05 10.77
C GLN A 20 -20.74 14.92 10.13
N ALA A 21 -19.92 15.49 11.00
CA ALA A 21 -18.77 16.30 10.62
C ALA A 21 -17.57 15.57 11.17
N GLN A 22 -16.59 15.33 10.31
CA GLN A 22 -15.40 14.60 10.69
C GLN A 22 -14.43 15.52 11.40
N GLU A 23 -14.03 15.16 12.61
CA GLU A 23 -12.98 15.87 13.35
C GLU A 23 -11.59 15.33 12.98
N VAL A 24 -10.68 16.23 12.63
CA VAL A 24 -9.33 15.91 12.18
C VAL A 24 -8.33 16.67 13.04
N LEU A 25 -7.30 15.97 13.51
CA LEU A 25 -6.17 16.54 14.23
C LEU A 25 -5.03 16.88 13.28
N VAL A 26 -4.54 18.11 13.31
CA VAL A 26 -3.37 18.55 12.54
C VAL A 26 -2.17 18.70 13.47
N CYS A 27 -1.09 17.99 13.15
CA CYS A 27 0.14 17.94 13.95
C CYS A 27 1.38 18.24 13.11
N ASP A 28 2.47 18.60 13.80
CA ASP A 28 3.81 18.66 13.21
C ASP A 28 4.30 17.23 12.94
N GLY A 29 4.77 16.97 11.73
CA GLY A 29 5.33 15.68 11.33
C GLY A 29 6.63 15.33 12.06
N VAL A 30 7.37 16.31 12.58
CA VAL A 30 8.65 16.08 13.29
C VAL A 30 8.42 15.91 14.78
N SER A 31 7.69 16.83 15.42
CA SER A 31 7.51 16.82 16.88
C SER A 31 6.23 16.12 17.35
N HIS A 32 5.33 15.76 16.44
CA HIS A 32 3.98 15.24 16.72
C HIS A 32 3.12 16.17 17.60
N PHE A 33 3.50 17.44 17.76
CA PHE A 33 2.72 18.40 18.54
C PHE A 33 1.58 18.99 17.68
N PRO A 34 0.39 19.20 18.25
CA PRO A 34 -0.71 19.81 17.52
C PRO A 34 -0.40 21.24 17.08
N ILE A 35 -0.86 21.58 15.87
CA ILE A 35 -0.59 22.86 15.25
C ILE A 35 -1.85 23.73 15.27
N ARG A 36 -1.78 24.86 15.98
CA ARG A 36 -2.80 25.91 15.97
C ARG A 36 -2.77 26.76 14.69
N ASP A 37 -3.89 27.35 14.31
CA ASP A 37 -4.00 28.36 13.26
C ASP A 37 -3.57 27.86 11.87
N VAL A 38 -3.81 26.57 11.57
CA VAL A 38 -3.64 26.03 10.22
C VAL A 38 -4.87 26.36 9.41
N LEU A 39 -4.69 27.00 8.25
CA LEU A 39 -5.77 27.30 7.31
C LEU A 39 -6.16 26.02 6.57
N VAL A 40 -7.45 25.69 6.63
CA VAL A 40 -8.02 24.49 6.02
C VAL A 40 -9.03 24.87 4.96
N ILE A 41 -8.82 24.35 3.75
CA ILE A 41 -9.67 24.59 2.58
C ILE A 41 -10.12 23.24 2.04
N ALA A 42 -11.42 22.96 2.02
CA ALA A 42 -11.99 21.73 1.47
C ALA A 42 -12.71 22.03 0.15
N ASP A 43 -12.32 21.35 -0.93
CA ASP A 43 -12.89 21.51 -2.28
C ASP A 43 -12.99 22.98 -2.74
N GLY A 44 -11.96 23.77 -2.43
CA GLY A 44 -11.87 25.19 -2.77
C GLY A 44 -12.64 26.13 -1.83
N LYS A 45 -13.40 25.61 -0.85
CA LYS A 45 -14.11 26.39 0.16
C LYS A 45 -13.27 26.52 1.43
N ASN A 46 -13.16 27.74 1.95
CA ASN A 46 -12.48 27.98 3.22
C ASN A 46 -13.33 27.41 4.37
N ILE A 47 -12.78 26.46 5.12
CA ILE A 47 -13.43 25.85 6.29
C ILE A 47 -13.11 26.65 7.55
N GLY A 48 -11.86 27.10 7.70
CA GLY A 48 -11.42 27.90 8.83
C GLY A 48 -9.99 27.59 9.27
N LEU A 49 -9.72 27.88 10.54
CA LEU A 49 -8.44 27.68 11.20
C LEU A 49 -8.53 26.57 12.24
N THR A 50 -7.48 25.76 12.40
CA THR A 50 -7.40 24.78 13.49
C THR A 50 -7.39 25.46 14.86
N THR A 51 -8.03 24.80 15.83
CA THR A 51 -8.07 25.24 17.22
C THR A 51 -6.70 25.17 17.90
N TRP A 52 -6.60 25.65 19.14
CA TRP A 52 -5.36 25.54 19.95
C TRP A 52 -4.90 24.09 20.20
N LYS A 53 -5.83 23.12 20.09
CA LYS A 53 -5.54 21.68 20.14
C LYS A 53 -5.17 21.09 18.78
N GLY A 54 -5.09 21.89 17.71
CA GLY A 54 -4.86 21.43 16.35
C GLY A 54 -6.07 20.77 15.68
N LEU A 55 -7.26 20.84 16.27
CA LEU A 55 -8.47 20.18 15.75
C LEU A 55 -9.21 21.07 14.76
N ILE A 56 -9.80 20.46 13.74
CA ILE A 56 -10.71 21.09 12.76
C ILE A 56 -11.82 20.10 12.38
N THR A 57 -13.01 20.60 12.12
CA THR A 57 -14.14 19.80 11.62
C THR A 57 -14.30 19.99 10.12
N LEU A 58 -14.27 18.90 9.36
CA LEU A 58 -14.48 18.87 7.92
C LEU A 58 -15.89 18.36 7.57
N PRO A 59 -16.50 18.83 6.46
CA PRO A 59 -17.76 18.27 5.97
C PRO A 59 -17.54 16.84 5.47
N ASP A 60 -18.41 15.88 5.79
CA ASP A 60 -18.22 14.47 5.40
C ASP A 60 -18.12 14.21 3.89
N THR A 61 -18.66 15.10 3.08
CA THR A 61 -18.77 14.97 1.62
C THR A 61 -17.59 15.54 0.83
N PHE A 62 -16.54 16.03 1.50
CA PHE A 62 -15.39 16.61 0.81
C PHE A 62 -14.59 15.57 0.01
N GLN A 63 -13.99 15.97 -1.11
CA GLN A 63 -13.09 15.10 -1.89
C GLN A 63 -11.62 15.36 -1.56
N THR A 64 -11.25 16.64 -1.43
CA THR A 64 -9.88 17.08 -1.17
C THR A 64 -9.84 18.17 -0.10
N ALA A 65 -8.83 18.11 0.77
CA ALA A 65 -8.57 19.13 1.77
C ALA A 65 -7.13 19.64 1.63
N SER A 66 -6.96 20.96 1.66
CA SER A 66 -5.67 21.63 1.65
C SER A 66 -5.40 22.25 3.01
N PHE A 67 -4.20 22.03 3.53
CA PHE A 67 -3.75 22.50 4.84
C PHE A 67 -2.56 23.43 4.65
N LYS A 68 -2.67 24.67 5.13
CA LYS A 68 -1.67 25.72 4.90
C LYS A 68 -1.33 26.46 6.17
N LYS A 69 -0.03 26.59 6.47
CA LYS A 69 0.48 27.43 7.55
C LYS A 69 1.86 27.96 7.18
N LYS A 70 2.15 29.20 7.56
CA LYS A 70 3.49 29.78 7.38
C LYS A 70 4.53 28.95 8.15
N GLY A 71 5.65 28.64 7.50
CA GLY A 71 6.72 27.82 8.07
C GLY A 71 6.54 26.31 7.89
N TYR A 72 5.42 25.88 7.30
CA TYR A 72 5.14 24.48 6.96
C TYR A 72 4.95 24.33 5.45
N ALA A 73 5.29 23.17 4.93
CA ALA A 73 4.97 22.80 3.56
C ALA A 73 3.44 22.68 3.40
N PRO A 74 2.84 23.29 2.36
CA PRO A 74 1.40 23.18 2.12
C PRO A 74 1.06 21.79 1.59
N GLU A 75 0.15 21.11 2.25
CA GLU A 75 -0.28 19.75 1.88
C GLU A 75 -1.69 19.77 1.30
N LYS A 76 -1.93 18.96 0.27
CA LYS A 76 -3.26 18.74 -0.32
C LYS A 76 -3.53 17.25 -0.35
N LEU A 77 -4.48 16.82 0.49
CA LEU A 77 -4.78 15.42 0.74
C LEU A 77 -6.15 15.03 0.19
N LEU A 78 -6.26 13.77 -0.20
CA LEU A 78 -7.53 13.13 -0.56
C LEU A 78 -8.31 12.77 0.71
N ARG A 79 -9.64 12.69 0.60
CA ARG A 79 -10.52 12.26 1.70
C ARG A 79 -9.99 11.02 2.42
N ASN A 80 -9.63 9.97 1.68
CA ASN A 80 -9.15 8.70 2.23
C ASN A 80 -7.88 8.82 3.09
N GLU A 81 -7.05 9.83 2.84
CA GLU A 81 -5.83 10.08 3.62
C GLU A 81 -6.18 10.83 4.91
N VAL A 82 -7.11 11.78 4.83
CA VAL A 82 -7.61 12.56 5.97
C VAL A 82 -8.49 11.71 6.91
N LEU A 83 -9.12 10.64 6.40
CA LEU A 83 -9.88 9.65 7.19
C LEU A 83 -9.07 8.93 8.28
N ARG A 84 -7.75 9.12 8.34
CA ARG A 84 -6.88 8.54 9.37
C ARG A 84 -6.85 9.37 10.67
N ASP A 85 -7.77 10.32 10.82
CA ASP A 85 -8.00 11.24 11.94
C ASP A 85 -6.81 12.15 12.32
N THR A 86 -5.63 11.96 11.70
CA THR A 86 -4.40 12.73 11.93
C THR A 86 -3.76 13.14 10.62
N VAL A 87 -3.43 14.42 10.50
CA VAL A 87 -2.75 15.02 9.35
C VAL A 87 -1.44 15.62 9.84
N PHE A 88 -0.34 15.23 9.21
CA PHE A 88 0.99 15.74 9.53
C PHE A 88 1.40 16.83 8.54
N LEU A 89 1.82 17.97 9.06
CA LEU A 89 2.49 19.01 8.30
C LEU A 89 3.98 19.01 8.63
N TYR A 90 4.81 19.06 7.60
CA TYR A 90 6.26 19.13 7.77
C TYR A 90 6.76 20.57 7.71
N PRO A 91 7.70 20.97 8.59
CA PRO A 91 8.34 22.27 8.52
C PRO A 91 9.01 22.50 7.16
N ALA A 92 8.78 23.65 6.55
CA ALA A 92 9.30 23.99 5.23
C ALA A 92 10.84 24.07 5.20
N GLU A 93 11.47 24.39 6.34
CA GLU A 93 12.94 24.48 6.46
C GLU A 93 13.64 23.15 6.20
N HIS A 94 12.98 22.03 6.51
CA HIS A 94 13.53 20.67 6.38
C HIS A 94 12.83 19.87 5.27
N TYR A 95 12.08 20.53 4.39
CA TYR A 95 11.36 19.87 3.31
C TYR A 95 12.34 19.50 2.20
N LEU A 96 12.39 18.21 1.85
CA LEU A 96 13.21 17.70 0.76
C LEU A 96 12.35 17.65 -0.51
N ASP A 97 12.61 18.54 -1.47
CA ASP A 97 11.88 18.56 -2.74
C ASP A 97 12.15 17.31 -3.58
N GLU A 98 13.41 16.87 -3.64
CA GLU A 98 13.84 15.75 -4.48
C GLU A 98 14.72 14.77 -3.70
N VAL A 99 14.43 13.47 -3.84
CA VAL A 99 15.25 12.38 -3.31
C VAL A 99 15.81 11.60 -4.49
N ILE A 100 17.12 11.73 -4.73
CA ILE A 100 17.81 10.96 -5.76
C ILE A 100 18.23 9.62 -5.13
N VAL A 101 17.53 8.55 -5.47
CA VAL A 101 17.91 7.19 -5.05
C VAL A 101 18.98 6.66 -6.00
N THR A 102 20.25 6.75 -5.60
CA THR A 102 21.35 6.18 -6.37
C THR A 102 21.55 4.71 -6.01
N GLY A 103 21.22 3.80 -6.91
CA GLY A 103 21.59 2.39 -6.79
C GLY A 103 23.09 2.19 -7.04
N LYS A 104 23.79 1.54 -6.11
CA LYS A 104 25.20 1.17 -6.32
C LYS A 104 25.26 -0.10 -7.17
N GLN A 105 25.79 0.07 -8.38
CA GLN A 105 26.35 -0.98 -9.26
C GLN A 105 25.33 -1.95 -9.91
N ILE A 106 25.10 -1.75 -11.20
CA ILE A 106 24.64 -2.82 -12.11
C ILE A 106 25.80 -3.81 -12.16
N VAL A 107 25.67 -4.93 -11.45
CA VAL A 107 26.67 -6.00 -11.55
C VAL A 107 26.48 -6.65 -12.92
N ASP A 108 27.53 -6.68 -13.75
CA ASP A 108 27.45 -7.35 -15.05
C ASP A 108 27.15 -8.83 -14.81
N GLY A 109 25.94 -9.24 -15.18
CA GLY A 109 25.48 -10.62 -15.04
C GLY A 109 26.42 -11.61 -15.72
N ARG A 110 27.10 -11.21 -16.81
CA ARG A 110 28.08 -12.07 -17.49
C ARG A 110 29.34 -12.29 -16.66
N GLU A 111 29.82 -11.28 -15.95
CA GLU A 111 30.97 -11.44 -15.05
C GLU A 111 30.61 -12.27 -13.82
N LEU A 112 29.39 -12.11 -13.27
CA LEU A 112 28.89 -12.96 -12.19
C LEU A 112 28.77 -14.42 -12.60
N LEU A 113 28.20 -14.68 -13.79
CA LEU A 113 28.07 -16.03 -14.33
C LEU A 113 29.45 -16.69 -14.56
N LYS A 114 30.47 -15.93 -14.96
CA LYS A 114 31.86 -16.44 -15.06
C LYS A 114 32.45 -16.83 -13.72
N ARG A 115 32.10 -16.13 -12.64
CA ARG A 115 32.59 -16.40 -11.27
C ARG A 115 31.74 -17.41 -10.51
N MET A 116 30.55 -17.72 -11.02
CA MET A 116 29.62 -18.66 -10.39
C MET A 116 30.22 -20.07 -10.43
N PRO A 117 30.16 -20.84 -9.34
CA PRO A 117 30.60 -22.22 -9.35
C PRO A 117 29.82 -23.00 -10.41
N LYS A 118 30.53 -23.67 -11.33
CA LYS A 118 29.90 -24.43 -12.42
C LYS A 118 29.08 -25.63 -11.96
N ARG A 119 29.25 -26.05 -10.70
CA ARG A 119 28.53 -27.18 -10.10
C ARG A 119 27.37 -26.67 -9.26
N ASP A 120 26.25 -27.35 -9.33
CA ASP A 120 25.13 -27.10 -8.42
C ASP A 120 25.49 -27.61 -7.01
N ILE A 121 24.98 -26.95 -5.98
CA ILE A 121 25.09 -27.35 -4.57
C ILE A 121 24.43 -28.73 -4.35
N LEU A 122 23.45 -29.10 -5.19
CA LEU A 122 22.77 -30.39 -5.14
C LEU A 122 23.50 -31.52 -5.87
N GLU A 123 24.38 -31.21 -6.82
CA GLU A 123 25.11 -32.22 -7.56
C GLU A 123 26.01 -33.07 -6.64
N LYS A 124 26.09 -34.37 -6.94
CA LYS A 124 26.89 -35.30 -6.15
C LYS A 124 28.37 -34.93 -6.30
N LYS A 125 29.05 -34.73 -5.17
CA LYS A 125 30.50 -34.45 -5.15
C LYS A 125 31.23 -35.58 -5.91
N PRO A 126 32.26 -35.28 -6.72
CA PRO A 126 33.09 -36.31 -7.32
C PRO A 126 33.66 -37.24 -6.25
N ALA A 127 33.88 -38.51 -6.59
CA ALA A 127 34.43 -39.49 -5.67
C ALA A 127 35.85 -39.04 -5.24
N HIS A 128 36.06 -38.89 -3.94
CA HIS A 128 37.38 -38.67 -3.35
C HIS A 128 37.99 -40.02 -2.94
N SER A 129 39.33 -40.06 -2.84
CA SER A 129 40.05 -41.23 -2.32
C SER A 129 39.57 -41.57 -0.92
N LEU A 130 39.51 -42.87 -0.58
CA LEU A 130 38.94 -43.41 0.68
C LEU A 130 39.56 -42.84 1.98
N LEU A 131 40.69 -42.13 1.89
CA LEU A 131 41.39 -41.48 3.00
C LEU A 131 41.15 -39.96 3.11
N GLU A 132 40.50 -39.32 2.13
CA GLU A 132 40.21 -37.89 2.17
C GLU A 132 38.80 -37.63 2.72
N PHE A 133 38.70 -37.53 4.05
CA PHE A 133 37.49 -37.03 4.71
C PHE A 133 37.53 -35.50 4.74
N ASP A 134 36.61 -34.85 4.02
CA ASP A 134 36.45 -33.40 4.05
C ASP A 134 35.63 -32.98 5.29
N VAL A 135 36.29 -33.00 6.45
CA VAL A 135 35.68 -32.71 7.76
C VAL A 135 35.12 -31.29 7.81
N GLY A 136 35.74 -30.34 7.09
CA GLY A 136 35.28 -28.96 6.99
C GLY A 136 33.90 -28.85 6.35
N LEU A 137 33.69 -29.52 5.22
CA LEU A 137 32.37 -29.55 4.56
C LEU A 137 31.35 -30.37 5.37
N MET A 138 31.79 -31.43 6.05
CA MET A 138 30.92 -32.25 6.89
C MET A 138 30.37 -31.47 8.09
N LEU A 139 31.13 -30.52 8.66
CA LEU A 139 30.72 -29.72 9.82
C LEU A 139 30.13 -28.35 9.46
N ASP A 140 30.16 -27.94 8.19
CA ASP A 140 29.59 -26.66 7.79
C ASP A 140 28.05 -26.66 7.86
N LYS A 141 27.52 -26.04 8.92
CA LYS A 141 26.08 -25.84 9.12
C LYS A 141 25.47 -24.92 8.07
N ARG A 142 26.23 -23.99 7.48
CA ARG A 142 25.74 -23.06 6.45
C ARG A 142 25.46 -23.81 5.17
N TYR A 143 26.43 -24.60 4.69
CA TYR A 143 26.26 -25.47 3.51
C TYR A 143 25.02 -26.36 3.59
N ARG A 144 24.78 -27.00 4.75
CA ARG A 144 23.58 -27.85 4.94
C ARG A 144 22.28 -27.06 4.89
N ARG A 145 22.27 -25.82 5.39
CA ARG A 145 21.08 -24.95 5.34
C ARG A 145 20.80 -24.53 3.91
N ASP A 146 21.83 -24.09 3.19
CA ASP A 146 21.71 -23.60 1.82
C ASP A 146 21.25 -24.74 0.90
N ARG A 147 21.79 -25.96 1.07
CA ARG A 147 21.32 -27.16 0.37
C ARG A 147 19.82 -27.40 0.55
N LYS A 148 19.32 -27.34 1.79
CA LYS A 148 17.89 -27.50 2.09
C LYS A 148 17.03 -26.39 1.46
N HIS A 149 17.54 -25.16 1.40
CA HIS A 149 16.83 -24.06 0.73
C HIS A 149 16.74 -24.29 -0.78
N VAL A 150 17.83 -24.72 -1.41
CA VAL A 150 17.85 -25.03 -2.86
C VAL A 150 16.91 -26.22 -3.17
N GLU A 151 16.89 -27.26 -2.33
CA GLU A 151 15.95 -28.38 -2.45
C GLU A 151 14.50 -27.89 -2.43
N LYS A 152 14.12 -27.10 -1.42
CA LYS A 152 12.76 -26.54 -1.30
C LYS A 152 12.40 -25.66 -2.49
N LEU A 153 13.32 -24.81 -2.95
CA LEU A 153 13.10 -23.95 -4.11
C LEU A 153 12.84 -24.79 -5.36
N ARG A 154 13.64 -25.83 -5.62
CA ARG A 154 13.40 -26.74 -6.74
C ARG A 154 12.10 -27.50 -6.62
N GLU A 155 11.68 -27.91 -5.43
CA GLU A 155 10.36 -28.51 -5.22
C GLU A 155 9.23 -27.53 -5.56
N VAL A 156 9.37 -26.26 -5.18
CA VAL A 156 8.42 -25.20 -5.55
C VAL A 156 8.40 -25.01 -7.06
N PHE A 157 9.56 -24.89 -7.71
CA PHE A 157 9.64 -24.79 -9.18
C PHE A 157 9.01 -26.00 -9.86
N LYS A 158 9.31 -27.22 -9.41
CA LYS A 158 8.69 -28.43 -9.94
C LYS A 158 7.18 -28.48 -9.75
N LYS A 159 6.65 -27.91 -8.65
CA LYS A 159 5.21 -27.78 -8.43
C LYS A 159 4.59 -26.71 -9.35
N MET A 160 5.33 -25.64 -9.66
CA MET A 160 4.85 -24.63 -10.60
C MET A 160 4.89 -25.14 -12.04
N ASP A 161 5.95 -25.85 -12.42
CA ASP A 161 6.13 -26.46 -13.75
C ASP A 161 5.23 -27.69 -13.97
N GLY A 162 4.82 -28.36 -12.89
CA GLY A 162 3.99 -29.58 -12.92
C GLY A 162 2.48 -29.32 -12.86
N LEU A 163 2.04 -28.06 -12.82
CA LEU A 163 0.62 -27.71 -13.01
C LEU A 163 0.26 -27.89 -14.49
N GLU A 164 -0.90 -28.47 -14.79
CA GLU A 164 -1.35 -28.87 -16.14
C GLU A 164 -1.31 -27.73 -17.18
N ASP A 165 -1.31 -26.47 -16.72
CA ASP A 165 -1.10 -25.29 -17.55
C ASP A 165 0.41 -24.98 -17.60
N ASN A 166 1.11 -25.49 -18.63
CA ASN A 166 2.50 -25.14 -18.98
C ASN A 166 2.65 -23.66 -19.41
N GLU A 167 2.11 -22.72 -18.64
CA GLU A 167 2.12 -21.29 -18.94
C GLU A 167 2.74 -20.52 -17.80
N ASP A 168 3.60 -19.56 -18.15
CA ASP A 168 4.19 -18.65 -17.18
C ASP A 168 3.07 -18.02 -16.32
N PRO A 169 3.22 -17.99 -14.98
CA PRO A 169 2.18 -17.49 -14.09
C PRO A 169 1.79 -16.04 -14.41
N ILE A 170 2.72 -15.28 -15.00
CA ILE A 170 2.51 -13.92 -15.49
C ILE A 170 1.58 -13.91 -16.71
N LEU A 171 1.80 -14.80 -17.68
CA LEU A 171 0.94 -14.92 -18.86
C LEU A 171 -0.47 -15.42 -18.49
N LYS A 172 -0.55 -16.35 -17.52
CA LYS A 172 -1.81 -16.84 -16.98
C LYS A 172 -2.61 -15.70 -16.33
N ALA A 173 -1.98 -14.94 -15.42
CA ALA A 173 -2.61 -13.79 -14.78
C ALA A 173 -3.05 -12.75 -15.81
N TYR A 174 -2.23 -12.46 -16.82
CA TYR A 174 -2.60 -11.54 -17.91
C TYR A 174 -3.85 -12.02 -18.65
N ARG A 175 -3.94 -13.29 -19.03
CA ARG A 175 -5.13 -13.81 -19.74
C ARG A 175 -6.38 -13.81 -18.87
N GLN A 176 -6.26 -14.11 -17.57
CA GLN A 176 -7.37 -14.03 -16.62
C GLN A 176 -7.90 -12.60 -16.53
N THR A 177 -7.02 -11.61 -16.35
CA THR A 177 -7.45 -10.20 -16.32
C THR A 177 -8.14 -9.78 -17.63
N GLN A 178 -7.66 -10.25 -18.78
CA GLN A 178 -8.32 -9.98 -20.06
C GLN A 178 -9.71 -10.64 -20.17
N GLN A 179 -9.91 -11.82 -19.58
CA GLN A 179 -11.21 -12.49 -19.53
C GLN A 179 -12.18 -11.77 -18.58
N GLU A 180 -11.71 -11.34 -17.41
CA GLU A 180 -12.49 -10.55 -16.45
C GLU A 180 -12.94 -9.22 -17.06
N LEU A 181 -12.03 -8.47 -17.68
CA LEU A 181 -12.36 -7.21 -18.36
C LEU A 181 -13.41 -7.41 -19.47
N LYS A 182 -13.33 -8.53 -20.22
CA LYS A 182 -14.34 -8.89 -21.21
C LYS A 182 -15.68 -9.21 -20.55
N ALA A 183 -15.69 -10.01 -19.48
CA ALA A 183 -16.91 -10.35 -18.75
C ALA A 183 -17.58 -9.10 -18.16
N ASP A 184 -16.82 -8.21 -17.52
CA ASP A 184 -17.30 -6.93 -16.99
C ASP A 184 -17.88 -6.05 -18.11
N SER A 185 -17.23 -6.01 -19.28
CA SER A 185 -17.74 -5.25 -20.42
C SER A 185 -19.07 -5.80 -20.95
N ILE A 186 -19.26 -7.12 -20.90
CA ILE A 186 -20.50 -7.79 -21.31
C ILE A 186 -21.60 -7.53 -20.28
N GLN A 187 -21.28 -7.61 -18.99
CA GLN A 187 -22.22 -7.28 -17.91
C GLN A 187 -22.70 -5.83 -18.01
N LYS A 188 -21.79 -4.87 -18.18
CA LYS A 188 -22.16 -3.45 -18.37
C LYS A 188 -23.06 -3.25 -19.59
N LYS A 189 -22.77 -3.91 -20.71
CA LYS A 189 -23.63 -3.86 -21.91
C LYS A 189 -25.01 -4.48 -21.70
N ASN A 190 -25.12 -5.48 -20.83
CA ASN A 190 -26.40 -6.10 -20.50
C ASN A 190 -27.21 -5.22 -19.54
N GLU A 191 -26.56 -4.60 -18.55
CA GLU A 191 -27.16 -3.61 -17.64
C GLU A 191 -27.67 -2.36 -18.37
N GLU A 192 -26.95 -1.91 -19.41
CA GLU A 192 -27.41 -0.80 -20.26
C GLU A 192 -28.61 -1.16 -21.16
N LYS A 193 -28.83 -2.44 -21.43
CA LYS A 193 -29.94 -2.93 -22.28
C LYS A 193 -31.21 -3.23 -21.50
N GLU A 194 -31.16 -3.38 -20.18
CA GLU A 194 -32.38 -3.45 -19.37
C GLU A 194 -32.98 -2.03 -19.22
N PRO A 195 -34.20 -1.78 -19.72
CA PRO A 195 -34.81 -0.46 -19.58
C PRO A 195 -35.10 -0.20 -18.10
N LYS A 196 -34.50 0.87 -17.56
CA LYS A 196 -34.85 1.42 -16.24
C LYS A 196 -36.35 1.70 -16.22
N ARG A 197 -37.10 0.82 -15.54
CA ARG A 197 -38.53 1.01 -15.25
C ARG A 197 -38.74 2.14 -14.25
#